data_AF-A0A2X2WHJ3-F1
#
_entry.id   AF-A0A2X2WHJ3-F1
#
_cell.length_a   1.000
_cell.length_b   1.000
_cell.length_c   1.000
_cell.angle_alpha   90.00
_cell.angle_beta   90.00
_cell.angle_gamma   90.00
#
_symmetry.space_group_name_H-M   'P 1'
#
loop_
_entity.id
_entity.type
_entity.pdbx_description
1 polymer ?
#
loop_
_entity_poly.entity_id
_entity_poly.type
_entity_poly.pdbx_seq_one_letter_code
_entity_poly.pdbx_strand_id
1 'polypeptide(L)'
;MTTRALLLVDLQNDFCAGGALAVPEGDSTVDVANRIIAWCKARGDAVIASQDWHPAGHGSFASQHQAQPYSQGQLDGLAQTFWPDHCVQNSDGAALHPLLRQNAIDAVFHKGENPQVDSYSAFF
;
A
#
# COMPACT_ATOMS: atom_id res chain seq x y z
N MET A 1 22.27 -10.05 20.32
CA MET A 1 21.64 -10.36 19.03
C MET A 1 20.97 -9.09 18.53
N THR A 2 21.12 -8.73 17.26
CA THR A 2 20.45 -7.58 16.66
C THR A 2 19.05 -7.98 16.18
N THR A 3 18.01 -7.31 16.69
CA THR A 3 16.63 -7.50 16.23
C THR A 3 16.43 -6.75 14.92
N ARG A 4 15.89 -7.42 13.90
CA ARG A 4 15.63 -6.85 12.57
C ARG A 4 14.28 -7.31 12.06
N ALA A 5 13.72 -6.52 11.15
CA ALA A 5 12.51 -6.85 10.42
C ALA A 5 12.62 -6.36 8.97
N LEU A 6 11.88 -7.03 8.08
CA LEU A 6 11.56 -6.57 6.73
C LEU A 6 10.15 -5.99 6.75
N LEU A 7 10.01 -4.76 6.26
CA LEU A 7 8.71 -4.15 6.00
C LEU A 7 8.47 -4.14 4.48
N LEU A 8 7.41 -4.81 4.05
CA LEU A 8 6.90 -4.81 2.68
C LEU A 8 5.83 -3.72 2.58
N VAL A 9 6.11 -2.64 1.87
CA VAL A 9 5.19 -1.51 1.79
C VAL A 9 4.33 -1.66 0.54
N ASP A 10 3.02 -1.82 0.75
CA ASP A 10 1.97 -1.62 -0.25
C ASP A 10 2.18 -2.39 -1.57
N LEU A 11 2.60 -3.66 -1.48
CA LEU A 11 2.69 -4.56 -2.64
C LEU A 11 1.30 -5.08 -3.02
N GLN A 12 0.40 -4.17 -3.39
CA GLN A 12 -1.02 -4.40 -3.70
C GLN A 12 -1.30 -4.30 -5.20
N ASN A 13 -2.40 -4.88 -5.63
CA ASN A 13 -2.81 -4.94 -7.03
C ASN A 13 -2.97 -3.55 -7.65
N ASP A 14 -3.55 -2.59 -6.93
CA ASP A 14 -3.79 -1.25 -7.48
C ASP A 14 -2.52 -0.47 -7.80
N PHE A 15 -1.39 -0.83 -7.19
CA PHE A 15 -0.08 -0.24 -7.49
C PHE A 15 0.71 -1.00 -8.56
N CYS A 16 0.17 -2.10 -9.08
CA CYS A 16 0.79 -2.96 -10.10
C CYS A 16 0.08 -2.81 -11.46
N ALA A 17 0.59 -3.47 -12.50
CA ALA A 17 0.05 -3.35 -13.86
C ALA A 17 -1.46 -3.66 -13.93
N GLY A 18 -2.22 -2.73 -14.50
CA GLY A 18 -3.69 -2.85 -14.61
C GLY A 18 -4.46 -2.37 -13.37
N GLY A 19 -3.76 -2.01 -12.29
CA GLY A 19 -4.34 -1.39 -11.10
C GLY A 19 -4.78 0.06 -11.30
N ALA A 20 -5.62 0.57 -10.39
CA ALA A 20 -6.16 1.93 -10.46
C ALA A 20 -5.09 3.03 -10.33
N LEU A 21 -3.98 2.74 -9.63
CA LEU A 21 -2.85 3.63 -9.41
C LEU A 21 -1.54 2.93 -9.76
N ALA A 22 -1.52 2.25 -10.92
CA ALA A 22 -0.40 1.43 -11.36
C ALA A 22 0.92 2.22 -11.42
N VAL A 23 1.94 1.71 -10.73
CA VAL A 23 3.31 2.25 -10.78
C VAL A 23 4.07 1.54 -11.90
N PRO A 24 4.81 2.27 -12.75
CA PRO A 24 5.66 1.64 -13.77
C PRO A 24 6.58 0.59 -13.16
N GLU A 25 6.58 -0.61 -13.75
CA GLU A 25 7.37 -1.76 -13.30
C GLU A 25 7.05 -2.26 -11.87
N GLY A 26 5.88 -1.89 -11.31
CA GLY A 26 5.46 -2.29 -9.96
C GLY A 26 5.54 -3.80 -9.71
N ASP A 27 5.07 -4.61 -10.66
CA ASP A 27 5.09 -6.08 -10.60
C ASP A 27 6.50 -6.65 -10.40
N SER A 28 7.53 -6.00 -10.95
CA SER A 28 8.92 -6.47 -10.85
C SER A 28 9.44 -6.46 -9.40
N THR A 29 8.85 -5.63 -8.55
CA THR A 29 9.18 -5.54 -7.12
C THR A 29 8.77 -6.80 -6.37
N VAL A 30 7.74 -7.52 -6.84
CA VAL A 30 7.23 -8.73 -6.19
C VAL A 30 8.26 -9.85 -6.19
N ASP A 31 9.00 -10.02 -7.29
CA ASP A 31 10.07 -11.02 -7.38
C ASP A 31 11.24 -10.71 -6.45
N VAL A 32 11.60 -9.43 -6.34
CA VAL A 32 12.63 -8.96 -5.40
C VAL A 32 12.18 -9.19 -3.96
N ALA A 33 10.94 -8.80 -3.63
CA ALA A 33 10.34 -9.00 -2.32
C ALA A 33 10.36 -10.49 -1.93
N ASN A 34 9.94 -11.38 -2.82
CA ASN A 34 9.95 -12.83 -2.57
C ASN A 34 11.35 -13.39 -2.25
N ARG A 35 12.40 -12.88 -2.90
CA ARG A 35 13.79 -13.25 -2.61
C ARG A 35 14.25 -12.75 -1.24
N ILE A 36 13.90 -11.52 -0.88
CA ILE A 36 14.29 -10.94 0.41
C ILE A 36 13.47 -11.53 1.57
N ILE A 37 12.19 -11.86 1.36
CA ILE A 37 11.37 -12.64 2.30
C ILE A 37 12.08 -13.95 2.62
N ALA A 38 12.47 -14.73 1.59
CA ALA A 38 13.16 -16.00 1.79
C ALA A 38 14.48 -15.83 2.56
N TRP A 39 15.23 -14.76 2.25
CA TRP A 39 16.42 -14.38 3.00
C TRP A 39 16.04 -14.14 4.47
N CYS A 40 15.10 -13.24 4.80
CA CYS A 40 14.63 -12.94 6.17
C CYS A 40 14.19 -14.16 6.97
N LYS A 41 13.34 -15.00 6.40
CA LYS A 41 12.85 -16.20 7.09
C LYS A 41 13.99 -17.16 7.45
N ALA A 42 15.02 -17.30 6.59
CA ALA A 42 16.17 -18.16 6.88
C ALA A 42 17.01 -17.71 8.10
N ARG A 43 16.84 -16.48 8.59
CA ARG A 43 17.51 -15.96 9.80
C ARG A 43 16.58 -15.71 10.96
N GLY A 44 15.28 -16.01 10.81
CA GLY A 44 14.28 -15.68 11.82
C GLY A 44 14.04 -14.16 11.98
N ASP A 45 14.37 -13.35 10.95
CA ASP A 45 13.98 -11.94 10.93
C ASP A 45 12.46 -11.86 10.66
N ALA A 46 11.75 -10.94 11.32
CA ALA A 46 10.32 -10.75 11.10
C ALA A 46 10.03 -10.19 9.70
N VAL A 47 8.92 -10.60 9.10
CA VAL A 47 8.42 -10.09 7.81
C VAL A 47 7.05 -9.48 8.03
N ILE A 48 6.93 -8.17 7.86
CA ILE A 48 5.71 -7.40 8.08
C ILE A 48 5.29 -6.78 6.76
N ALA A 49 3.99 -6.64 6.52
CA ALA A 49 3.48 -5.89 5.37
C ALA A 49 2.57 -4.74 5.83
N SER A 50 2.58 -3.64 5.07
CA SER A 50 1.49 -2.67 5.09
C SER A 50 0.56 -2.91 3.90
N GLN A 51 -0.70 -2.48 4.06
CA GLN A 51 -1.62 -2.25 2.96
C GLN A 51 -2.23 -0.87 3.13
N ASP A 52 -2.28 -0.10 2.05
CA ASP A 52 -3.26 0.97 1.94
C ASP A 52 -4.66 0.37 1.98
N TRP A 53 -5.53 0.96 2.78
CA TRP A 53 -6.82 0.35 3.12
C TRP A 53 -7.90 1.41 3.29
N HIS A 54 -8.15 2.13 2.20
CA HIS A 54 -8.99 3.32 2.20
C HIS A 54 -10.48 2.98 2.19
N PRO A 55 -11.32 3.58 3.05
CA PRO A 55 -12.77 3.47 2.92
C PRO A 55 -13.22 3.99 1.55
N ALA A 56 -14.36 3.48 1.07
CA ALA A 56 -14.99 4.06 -0.11
C ALA A 56 -15.27 5.55 0.13
N GLY A 57 -14.82 6.41 -0.78
CA GLY A 57 -14.92 7.86 -0.63
C GLY A 57 -13.91 8.49 0.33
N HIS A 58 -12.74 7.88 0.52
CA HIS A 58 -11.63 8.49 1.25
C HIS A 58 -11.24 9.86 0.67
N GLY A 59 -10.91 10.82 1.54
CA GLY A 59 -10.67 12.21 1.17
C GLY A 59 -9.42 12.44 0.32
N SER A 60 -8.51 11.47 0.20
CA SER A 60 -7.38 11.55 -0.74
C SER A 60 -7.81 11.29 -2.20
N PHE A 61 -9.03 10.81 -2.45
CA PHE A 61 -9.48 10.50 -3.80
C PHE A 61 -9.99 11.74 -4.54
N ALA A 62 -9.53 11.92 -5.77
CA ALA A 62 -9.93 13.01 -6.66
C ALA A 62 -11.44 13.01 -6.95
N SER A 63 -12.07 11.83 -6.92
CA SER A 63 -13.53 11.66 -7.07
C SER A 63 -14.33 12.42 -6.01
N GLN A 64 -13.79 12.59 -4.80
CA GLN A 64 -14.46 13.30 -3.70
C GLN A 64 -14.44 14.82 -3.84
N HIS A 65 -13.56 15.34 -4.71
CA HIS A 65 -13.32 16.78 -4.85
C HIS A 65 -13.65 17.32 -6.24
N GLN A 66 -14.22 16.47 -7.12
CA GLN A 66 -14.38 16.79 -8.55
C GLN A 66 -13.07 17.27 -9.21
N ALA A 67 -11.94 16.78 -8.70
CA ALA A 67 -10.61 17.15 -9.13
C ALA A 67 -10.09 16.16 -10.18
N GLN A 68 -9.03 16.54 -10.89
CA GLN A 68 -8.30 15.58 -11.72
C GLN A 68 -7.35 14.76 -10.84
N PRO A 69 -7.19 13.45 -11.06
CA PRO A 69 -6.12 12.69 -10.44
C PRO A 69 -4.76 13.36 -10.63
N TYR A 70 -3.87 13.18 -9.65
CA TYR A 70 -2.53 13.79 -9.54
C TYR A 70 -2.52 15.32 -9.31
N SER A 71 -3.69 15.95 -9.14
CA SER A 71 -3.76 17.37 -8.80
C SER A 71 -3.45 17.64 -7.33
N GLN A 72 -3.01 18.87 -7.03
CA GLN A 72 -2.73 19.32 -5.67
C GLN A 72 -3.96 19.99 -5.06
N GLY A 73 -4.18 19.75 -3.77
CA GLY A 73 -5.26 20.35 -3.00
C GLY A 73 -4.94 20.39 -1.51
N GLN A 74 -5.99 20.43 -0.69
CA GLN A 74 -5.86 20.31 0.75
C GLN A 74 -6.83 19.26 1.28
N LEU A 75 -6.37 18.50 2.27
CA LEU A 75 -7.16 17.57 3.05
C LEU A 75 -6.86 17.82 4.53
N ASP A 76 -7.90 18.07 5.31
CA ASP A 76 -7.81 18.47 6.73
C ASP A 76 -6.79 19.61 7.00
N GLY A 77 -6.75 20.60 6.10
CA GLY A 77 -5.85 21.76 6.20
C GLY A 77 -4.38 21.48 5.85
N LEU A 78 -4.04 20.25 5.46
CA LEU A 78 -2.70 19.86 4.99
C LEU A 78 -2.66 19.74 3.47
N ALA A 79 -1.49 19.96 2.87
CA ALA A 79 -1.31 19.76 1.44
C ALA A 79 -1.51 18.28 1.07
N GLN A 80 -2.27 18.03 0.00
CA GLN A 80 -2.64 16.68 -0.43
C GLN A 80 -2.53 16.57 -1.96
N THR A 81 -1.97 15.46 -2.43
CA THR A 81 -2.14 15.02 -3.82
C THR A 81 -3.43 14.22 -3.91
N PHE A 82 -4.34 14.60 -4.80
CA PHE A 82 -5.55 13.81 -5.02
C PHE A 82 -5.29 12.67 -6.00
N TRP A 83 -5.54 11.44 -5.57
CA TRP A 83 -5.28 10.22 -6.35
C TRP A 83 -6.53 9.70 -7.05
N PRO A 84 -6.42 8.82 -8.06
CA PRO A 84 -7.53 7.96 -8.45
C PRO A 84 -8.03 7.18 -7.22
N ASP A 85 -9.30 6.75 -7.21
CA ASP A 85 -9.79 5.81 -6.21
C ASP A 85 -8.98 4.51 -6.30
N HIS A 86 -8.32 4.11 -5.20
CA HIS A 86 -7.42 2.96 -5.17
C HIS A 86 -7.43 2.33 -3.79
N CYS A 87 -7.01 1.07 -3.71
CA CYS A 87 -6.85 0.30 -2.48
C CYS A 87 -8.08 0.38 -1.56
N VAL A 88 -9.27 0.40 -2.17
CA VAL A 88 -10.54 0.51 -1.44
C VAL A 88 -10.75 -0.76 -0.61
N GLN A 89 -11.13 -0.60 0.65
CA GLN A 89 -11.31 -1.72 1.60
C GLN A 89 -12.12 -2.86 0.99
N ASN A 90 -11.59 -4.08 1.12
CA ASN A 90 -12.18 -5.33 0.63
C ASN A 90 -12.34 -5.45 -0.90
N SER A 91 -11.73 -4.56 -1.68
CA SER A 91 -11.68 -4.69 -3.14
C SER A 91 -10.51 -5.58 -3.60
N ASP A 92 -10.59 -6.07 -4.83
CA ASP A 92 -9.48 -6.78 -5.47
C ASP A 92 -8.23 -5.89 -5.59
N GLY A 93 -8.42 -4.60 -5.86
CA GLY A 93 -7.33 -3.62 -5.97
C GLY A 93 -6.52 -3.47 -4.68
N ALA A 94 -7.18 -3.60 -3.52
CA ALA A 94 -6.54 -3.52 -2.22
C ALA A 94 -5.86 -4.82 -1.77
N ALA A 95 -6.11 -5.95 -2.43
CA ALA A 95 -5.44 -7.21 -2.08
C ALA A 95 -3.92 -7.13 -2.35
N LEU A 96 -3.13 -7.78 -1.50
CA LEU A 96 -1.70 -8.01 -1.78
C LEU A 96 -1.55 -8.77 -3.09
N HIS A 97 -0.50 -8.46 -3.84
CA HIS A 97 -0.25 -9.03 -5.15
C HIS A 97 -0.27 -10.57 -5.12
N PRO A 98 -0.95 -11.26 -6.04
CA PRO A 98 -1.20 -12.71 -5.95
C PRO A 98 0.07 -13.56 -6.02
N LEU A 99 1.14 -13.04 -6.63
CA LEU A 99 2.45 -13.72 -6.70
C LEU A 99 3.35 -13.46 -5.47
N LEU A 100 2.94 -12.57 -4.56
CA LEU A 100 3.68 -12.36 -3.32
C LEU A 100 3.56 -13.60 -2.42
N ARG A 101 4.64 -13.99 -1.74
CA ARG A 101 4.65 -15.10 -0.77
C ARG A 101 3.97 -14.70 0.54
N GLN A 102 2.66 -14.48 0.48
CA GLN A 102 1.86 -13.93 1.59
C GLN A 102 1.87 -14.84 2.83
N ASN A 103 2.01 -16.15 2.65
CA ASN A 103 2.12 -17.12 3.75
C ASN A 103 3.39 -16.98 4.62
N ALA A 104 4.39 -16.23 4.16
CA ALA A 104 5.62 -15.95 4.91
C ALA A 104 5.55 -14.64 5.72
N ILE A 105 4.50 -13.84 5.53
CA ILE A 105 4.26 -12.58 6.22
C ILE A 105 3.74 -12.90 7.63
N ASP A 106 4.41 -12.35 8.64
CA ASP A 106 4.12 -12.58 10.06
C ASP A 106 2.97 -11.68 10.57
N ALA A 107 2.83 -10.48 10.01
CA ALA A 107 1.70 -9.59 10.28
C ALA A 107 1.46 -8.61 9.14
N VAL A 108 0.21 -8.18 9.00
CA VAL A 108 -0.22 -7.16 8.04
C VAL A 108 -0.87 -6.01 8.80
N PHE A 109 -0.51 -4.78 8.47
CA PHE A 109 -1.07 -3.58 9.07
C PHE A 109 -1.72 -2.71 8.00
N HIS A 110 -2.93 -2.24 8.29
CA HIS A 110 -3.69 -1.35 7.42
C HIS A 110 -3.36 0.11 7.76
N LYS A 111 -3.29 0.96 6.73
CA LYS A 111 -3.12 2.41 6.85
C LYS A 111 -4.10 3.12 5.92
N GLY A 112 -4.32 4.42 6.15
CA GLY A 112 -5.25 5.23 5.36
C GLY A 112 -6.73 4.94 5.61
N GLU A 113 -7.08 4.35 6.75
CA GLU A 113 -8.47 3.99 7.08
C GLU A 113 -9.33 5.18 7.50
N ASN A 114 -8.71 6.28 7.96
CA ASN A 114 -9.45 7.48 8.35
C ASN A 114 -9.85 8.28 7.11
N PRO A 115 -11.15 8.46 6.81
CA PRO A 115 -11.61 9.14 5.59
C PRO A 115 -11.12 10.59 5.42
N GLN A 116 -10.66 11.24 6.50
CA GLN A 116 -10.22 12.63 6.49
C GLN A 116 -8.71 12.81 6.49
N VAL A 117 -7.93 11.73 6.68
CA VAL A 117 -6.47 11.82 6.85
C VAL A 117 -5.80 10.73 6.04
N ASP A 118 -5.02 11.14 5.06
CA ASP A 118 -4.18 10.23 4.28
C ASP A 118 -2.96 9.76 5.09
N SER A 119 -2.45 8.58 4.77
CA SER A 119 -1.33 7.97 5.50
C SER A 119 -0.43 7.19 4.55
N TYR A 120 0.59 7.87 4.03
CA TYR A 120 1.64 7.22 3.23
C TYR A 120 2.57 6.36 4.11
N SER A 121 2.80 6.78 5.35
CA SER A 121 3.69 6.10 6.28
C SER A 121 2.97 4.93 6.94
N ALA A 122 3.64 3.78 7.05
CA ALA A 122 3.14 2.66 7.86
C ALA A 122 3.38 2.85 9.38
N PHE A 123 3.87 4.01 9.82
CA PHE A 123 4.23 4.28 11.22
C PHE A 123 3.38 5.37 11.89
N PHE A 124 2.89 6.35 11.13
CA PHE A 124 2.24 7.56 11.65
C PHE A 124 1.23 8.11 10.66
#